data_AF-A0A841L0S1-F1
#
_entry.id   AF-A0A841L0S1-F1
#
_cell.length_a   1.000
_cell.length_b   1.000
_cell.length_c   1.000
_cell.angle_alpha   90.00
_cell.angle_beta   90.00
_cell.angle_gamma   90.00
#
_symmetry.space_group_name_H-M   'P 1'
#
loop_
_entity.id
_entity.type
_entity.pdbx_description
1 polymer ?
#
loop_
_entity_poly.entity_id
_entity_poly.type
_entity_poly.pdbx_seq_one_letter_code
_entity_poly.pdbx_strand_id
1 'polypeptide(L)' 'MKVRLFIGDTLFEDLPEEKQEEAKQKYTDAYANIVLDRVIEMMNQGKSKAEIMSYLGLN' A
#
# COMPACT_ATOMS: atom_id res chain seq x y z
N MET A 1 -2.57 -10.63 13.91
CA MET A 1 -1.73 -9.47 14.26
C MET A 1 -2.39 -8.23 13.63
N LYS A 2 -2.88 -7.26 14.41
CA LYS A 2 -3.41 -6.00 13.86
C LYS A 2 -2.25 -5.02 13.70
N VAL A 3 -1.94 -4.61 12.48
CA VAL A 3 -0.97 -3.54 12.22
C VAL A 3 -1.61 -2.22 12.63
N ARG A 4 -0.97 -1.49 13.55
CA ARG A 4 -1.42 -0.16 13.97
C ARG A 4 -0.73 0.88 13.11
N LEU A 5 -1.50 1.60 12.30
CA LEU A 5 -0.99 2.69 11.48
C LEU A 5 -1.01 3.99 12.29
N PHE A 6 0.11 4.70 12.34
CA PHE A 6 0.23 6.00 13.01
C PHE A 6 0.56 7.09 11.98
N ILE A 7 -0.06 8.25 12.13
CA ILE A 7 0.24 9.46 11.36
C ILE A 7 0.69 10.53 12.35
N GLY A 8 2.00 10.78 12.42
CA GLY A 8 2.60 11.49 13.54
C GLY A 8 2.46 10.67 14.82
N ASP A 9 1.92 11.28 15.87
CA ASP A 9 1.68 10.62 17.17
C ASP A 9 0.26 10.04 17.31
N THR A 10 -0.58 10.17 16.29
CA THR A 10 -2.00 9.78 16.35
C THR A 10 -2.23 8.47 15.60
N LEU A 11 -3.03 7.57 16.19
CA LEU A 11 -3.48 6.35 15.52
C LEU A 11 -4.41 6.73 14.34
N PHE A 12 -4.29 6.06 13.21
CA PHE A 12 -5.13 6.34 12.04
C PHE A 12 -6.64 6.27 12.36
N GLU A 13 -7.06 5.27 13.15
CA GLU A 13 -8.47 5.08 13.53
C GLU A 13 -8.99 6.22 14.43
N ASP A 14 -8.10 6.96 15.09
CA ASP A 14 -8.43 8.08 15.98
C ASP A 14 -8.48 9.43 15.25
N LEU A 15 -8.12 9.48 13.96
CA LEU A 15 -8.21 10.70 13.16
C LEU A 15 -9.66 10.99 12.76
N PRO A 16 -10.04 12.27 12.57
CA PRO A 16 -11.31 12.62 11.91
C PRO A 16 -11.45 11.94 10.54
N GLU A 17 -12.66 11.53 10.15
CA GLU A 17 -12.91 10.82 8.88
C GLU A 17 -12.34 11.55 7.66
N GLU A 18 -12.48 12.88 7.59
CA GLU A 18 -11.93 13.70 6.50
C GLU A 18 -10.40 13.55 6.40
N LYS A 19 -9.69 13.51 7.54
CA LYS A 19 -8.24 13.30 7.60
C LYS A 19 -7.85 11.86 7.30
N GLN A 20 -8.70 10.89 7.65
CA GLN A 20 -8.51 9.49 7.26
C GLN A 20 -8.60 9.34 5.73
N GLU A 21 -9.54 10.00 5.07
CA GLU A 21 -9.67 9.93 3.61
C GLU A 21 -8.57 10.70 2.88
N GLU A 22 -8.18 11.88 3.35
CA GLU A 22 -7.01 12.59 2.83
C GLU A 22 -5.74 11.73 2.94
N ALA A 23 -5.54 11.09 4.09
CA ALA A 23 -4.43 10.18 4.31
C ALA A 23 -4.51 8.97 3.38
N LYS A 24 -5.67 8.31 3.27
CA LYS A 24 -5.88 7.19 2.34
C LYS A 24 -5.54 7.59 0.91
N GLN A 25 -6.04 8.72 0.40
CA GLN A 25 -5.71 9.18 -0.95
C GLN A 25 -4.20 9.44 -1.12
N LYS A 26 -3.59 10.18 -0.20
CA LYS A 26 -2.16 10.51 -0.25
C LYS A 26 -1.27 9.26 -0.20
N TYR A 27 -1.59 8.31 0.66
CA TYR A 27 -0.88 7.03 0.74
C TYR A 27 -1.16 6.17 -0.48
N THR A 28 -2.37 6.16 -1.00
CA THR A 28 -2.74 5.37 -2.19
C THR A 28 -1.91 5.80 -3.39
N ASP A 29 -1.76 7.10 -3.64
CA ASP A 29 -1.00 7.61 -4.80
C ASP A 29 0.51 7.34 -4.67
N ALA A 30 1.09 7.62 -3.50
CA ALA A 30 2.51 7.37 -3.27
C ALA A 30 2.84 5.88 -3.29
N TYR A 31 1.98 5.06 -2.67
CA TYR A 31 2.15 3.61 -2.63
C TYR A 31 1.89 2.97 -3.99
N ALA A 32 0.95 3.49 -4.79
CA ALA A 32 0.67 3.00 -6.13
C ALA A 32 1.89 3.09 -7.04
N ASN A 33 2.63 4.19 -7.00
CA ASN A 33 3.85 4.34 -7.81
C ASN A 33 4.95 3.35 -7.39
N ILE A 34 5.20 3.20 -6.09
CA ILE A 34 6.19 2.25 -5.56
C ILE A 34 5.81 0.81 -5.91
N VAL A 35 4.53 0.47 -5.76
CA VAL A 35 4.01 -0.85 -6.10
C VAL A 35 4.13 -1.11 -7.60
N LEU A 36 3.80 -0.13 -8.45
CA LEU A 36 3.90 -0.25 -9.89
C LEU A 36 5.35 -0.50 -10.33
N ASP A 37 6.30 0.29 -9.83
CA ASP A 37 7.72 0.12 -10.14
C ASP A 37 8.22 -1.27 -9.75
N ARG A 38 7.79 -1.76 -8.58
CA ARG A 38 8.16 -3.10 -8.11
C ARG A 38 7.54 -4.21 -8.96
N VAL A 39 6.29 -4.05 -9.39
CA VAL A 39 5.64 -5.01 -10.29
C VAL A 39 6.37 -5.06 -11.64
N ILE A 40 6.75 -3.92 -12.20
CA ILE A 40 7.53 -3.85 -13.45
C ILE A 40 8.89 -4.56 -13.29
N GLU A 41 9.58 -4.33 -12.17
CA GLU A 41 10.84 -5.02 -11.86
C GLU A 41 10.66 -6.54 -11.79
N MET A 42 9.61 -7.01 -11.11
CA MET A 42 9.28 -8.44 -11.03
C MET A 42 8.97 -9.04 -12.41
N MET A 43 8.25 -8.31 -13.26
CA MET A 43 7.99 -8.72 -14.64
C MET A 43 9.30 -8.84 -15.44
N ASN A 44 10.22 -7.87 -15.30
CA ASN A 44 11.53 -7.90 -15.94
C ASN A 44 12.43 -9.02 -15.42
N GLN A 45 12.24 -9.46 -14.16
CA GLN A 45 12.89 -10.64 -13.58
C GLN A 45 12.26 -11.97 -14.04
N GLY A 46 11.22 -11.94 -14.86
CA GLY A 46 10.53 -13.14 -15.35
C GLY A 46 9.62 -13.80 -14.31
N LYS A 47 9.18 -13.06 -13.30
CA LYS A 47 8.25 -13.57 -12.28
C LYS A 47 6.89 -13.90 -12.87
N SER A 48 6.29 -14.98 -12.37
CA SER A 48 4.96 -15.41 -12.78
C SER A 48 3.88 -14.50 -12.20
N LYS A 49 2.71 -14.47 -12.86
CA LYS A 49 1.52 -13.75 -12.38
C LYS A 49 1.17 -14.13 -10.94
N ALA A 50 1.28 -15.41 -10.58
CA ALA A 50 0.96 -15.89 -9.24
C ALA A 50 1.90 -15.32 -8.17
N GLU A 51 3.20 -15.24 -8.46
CA GLU A 51 4.19 -14.63 -7.56
C GLU A 51 3.94 -13.12 -7.37
N ILE A 52 3.58 -12.41 -8.44
CA ILE A 52 3.24 -10.99 -8.38
C ILE A 52 1.96 -10.77 -7.56
N MET A 53 0.91 -11.57 -7.81
CA MET A 53 -0.35 -11.50 -7.06
C MET A 53 -0.15 -11.79 -5.57
N SER A 54 0.65 -12.80 -5.24
CA SER A 54 1.02 -13.13 -3.87
C SER A 54 1.76 -11.99 -3.17
N TYR A 55 2.71 -11.33 -3.86
CA TYR A 55 3.40 -10.14 -3.33
C TYR A 55 2.43 -8.99 -3.04
N LEU A 56 1.44 -8.77 -3.90
CA LEU A 56 0.42 -7.74 -3.72
C LEU A 56 -0.63 -8.09 -2.65
N GLY A 57 -0.61 -9.32 -2.11
CA GLY A 57 -1.64 -9.81 -1.20
C GLY A 57 -3.02 -9.96 -1.85
N LEU A 58 -3.06 -10.03 -3.19
CA LEU A 58 -4.25 -10.24 -3.99
C LEU A 58 -4.33 -11.73 -4.30
N ASN A 59 -4.95 -12.51 -3.42
CA ASN A 59 -5.26 -13.93 -3.68
C ASN A 59 -6.66 -14.07 -4.26
#